data_AF-A0A538Q671-F1
#
_entry.id   AF-A0A538Q671-F1
#
_cell.length_a   1.000
_cell.length_b   1.000
_cell.length_c   1.000
_cell.angle_alpha   90.00
_cell.angle_beta   90.00
_cell.angle_gamma   90.00
#
_symmetry.space_group_name_H-M   'P 1'
#
loop_
_entity.id
_entity.type
_entity.pdbx_description
1 polymer ?
#
loop_
_entity_poly.entity_id
_entity_poly.type
_entity_poly.pdbx_seq_one_letter_code
_entity_poly.pdbx_strand_id
1 'polypeptide(L)'
;MASGDDDDAPLLVRPAPICVPPLATRNDELSRIIDEYVQDAIAELDASGTGFADTDHAWVREHAAGSLAEIEKATLRLVALRASSNTTIAAARLGMAQVSLVRWLGRRCPSARVAP
;
A
#
# COMPACT_ATOMS: atom_id res chain seq x y z
N MET A 1 61.67 -6.40 3.53
CA MET A 1 60.65 -7.39 3.12
C MET A 1 59.75 -7.61 4.32
N ALA A 2 58.45 -7.32 4.33
CA ALA A 2 57.50 -7.15 3.25
C ALA A 2 56.65 -5.87 3.45
N SER A 3 56.41 -5.18 2.34
CA SER A 3 55.34 -4.21 2.14
C SER A 3 53.98 -4.92 2.13
N GLY A 4 52.93 -4.19 2.42
CA GLY A 4 51.54 -4.61 2.30
C GLY A 4 50.69 -3.54 2.98
N ASP A 5 50.71 -2.32 2.45
CA ASP A 5 49.52 -1.79 1.77
C ASP A 5 48.31 -1.86 2.72
N ASP A 6 48.37 -1.02 3.76
CA ASP A 6 47.18 -0.30 4.22
C ASP A 6 46.64 0.44 2.98
N ASP A 7 45.90 -0.30 2.16
CA ASP A 7 45.12 0.19 1.05
C ASP A 7 44.09 1.13 1.68
N ASP A 8 44.51 2.39 1.73
CA ASP A 8 43.74 3.62 1.77
C ASP A 8 42.60 3.47 0.76
N ALA A 9 41.59 2.67 1.08
CA ALA A 9 40.41 2.51 0.25
C ALA A 9 39.70 3.85 0.34
N PRO A 10 39.78 4.71 -0.69
CA PRO A 10 39.20 6.01 -0.59
C PRO A 10 37.70 5.76 -0.66
N LEU A 11 37.00 5.85 0.47
CA LEU A 11 35.53 5.91 0.55
C LEU A 11 34.97 7.21 -0.08
N LEU A 12 35.70 7.77 -1.04
CA LEU A 12 35.45 9.01 -1.76
C LEU A 12 35.32 8.74 -3.26
N VAL A 13 34.63 7.67 -3.64
CA VAL A 13 34.09 7.56 -4.99
C VAL A 13 32.73 8.25 -4.97
N ARG A 14 32.68 9.40 -5.66
CA ARG A 14 31.53 10.28 -5.97
C ARG A 14 30.15 9.63 -5.77
N PRO A 15 29.15 10.32 -5.19
CA PRO A 15 27.82 9.75 -5.01
C PRO A 15 27.30 9.21 -6.33
N ALA A 16 27.29 7.88 -6.47
CA ALA A 16 26.72 7.21 -7.61
C ALA A 16 25.20 7.41 -7.52
N PRO A 17 24.56 7.94 -8.57
CA PRO A 17 23.12 8.16 -8.53
C PRO A 17 22.39 6.83 -8.35
N ILE A 18 21.57 6.75 -7.30
CA ILE A 18 20.69 5.61 -7.07
C ILE A 18 19.47 5.79 -7.97
N CYS A 19 19.33 4.90 -8.96
CA CYS A 19 18.16 4.85 -9.81
C CYS A 19 17.11 3.93 -9.18
N VAL A 20 16.05 4.50 -8.63
CA VAL A 20 14.92 3.73 -8.12
C VAL A 20 14.04 3.31 -9.30
N PRO A 21 13.82 2.01 -9.55
CA PRO A 21 12.98 1.56 -10.64
C PRO A 21 11.51 2.01 -10.41
N PRO A 22 10.81 2.43 -11.48
CA PRO A 22 9.41 2.81 -11.37
C PRO A 22 8.57 1.61 -10.91
N LEU A 23 7.42 1.88 -10.29
CA LEU A 23 6.55 0.82 -9.78
C LEU A 23 6.02 -0.09 -10.89
N ALA A 24 5.78 0.47 -12.08
CA ALA A 24 5.29 -0.26 -13.26
C ALA A 24 6.23 -1.37 -13.76
N THR A 25 7.53 -1.31 -13.43
CA THR A 25 8.51 -2.34 -13.81
C THR A 25 8.69 -3.40 -12.72
N ARG A 26 7.98 -3.30 -11.59
CA ARG A 26 8.14 -4.14 -10.40
C ARG A 26 6.92 -5.05 -10.16
N ASN A 27 6.36 -5.62 -11.22
CA ASN A 27 5.10 -6.38 -11.15
C ASN A 27 5.15 -7.60 -10.22
N ASP A 28 6.32 -8.22 -10.07
CA ASP A 28 6.54 -9.37 -9.19
C ASP A 28 6.53 -8.96 -7.71
N GLU A 29 6.92 -7.72 -7.40
CA GLU A 29 6.94 -7.17 -6.04
C GLU A 29 5.58 -6.59 -5.63
N LEU A 30 4.72 -6.24 -6.59
CA LEU A 30 3.46 -5.54 -6.33
C LEU A 30 2.59 -6.26 -5.30
N SER A 31 2.52 -7.60 -5.35
CA SER A 31 1.70 -8.34 -4.40
C SER A 31 2.20 -8.16 -2.97
N ARG A 32 3.52 -8.29 -2.76
CA ARG A 32 4.15 -8.07 -1.46
C ARG A 32 3.97 -6.63 -0.99
N ILE A 33 4.16 -5.65 -1.88
CA ILE A 33 3.99 -4.22 -1.53
C ILE A 33 2.56 -3.97 -1.04
N ILE A 34 1.55 -4.52 -1.72
CA ILE A 34 0.15 -4.39 -1.30
C ILE A 34 -0.06 -5.03 0.06
N ASP A 35 0.50 -6.23 0.30
CA ASP A 35 0.37 -6.92 1.59
C ASP A 35 0.92 -6.08 2.74
N GLU A 36 2.09 -5.45 2.58
CA GLU A 36 2.66 -4.55 3.60
C GLU A 36 1.73 -3.36 3.87
N TYR A 37 1.21 -2.70 2.83
CA TYR A 37 0.25 -1.60 3.01
C TYR A 37 -1.05 -2.03 3.67
N VAL A 38 -1.50 -3.27 3.45
CA VAL A 38 -2.65 -3.84 4.14
C VAL A 38 -2.34 -4.01 5.62
N GLN A 39 -1.18 -4.54 5.98
CA GLN A 39 -0.78 -4.69 7.39
C GLN A 39 -0.65 -3.32 8.09
N ASP A 40 -0.02 -2.34 7.44
CA ASP A 40 0.08 -0.98 7.96
C ASP A 40 -1.30 -0.36 8.17
N ALA A 41 -2.22 -0.50 7.20
CA ALA A 41 -3.58 -0.01 7.33
C ALA A 41 -4.37 -0.71 8.45
N ILE A 42 -4.18 -2.02 8.66
CA ILE A 42 -4.80 -2.77 9.75
C ILE A 42 -4.30 -2.26 11.10
N ALA A 43 -2.98 -2.05 11.23
CA ALA A 43 -2.36 -1.52 12.43
C ALA A 43 -2.82 -0.08 12.73
N GLU A 44 -2.85 0.79 11.71
CA GLU A 44 -3.26 2.19 11.86
C GLU A 44 -4.73 2.34 12.26
N LEU A 45 -5.61 1.49 11.73
CA LEU A 45 -7.06 1.57 11.96
C LEU A 45 -7.55 0.69 13.13
N ASP A 46 -6.63 0.08 13.88
CA ASP A 46 -6.92 -0.92 14.92
C ASP A 46 -7.95 -1.96 14.45
N ALA A 47 -7.73 -2.47 13.24
CA ALA A 47 -8.65 -3.38 12.54
C ALA A 47 -8.24 -4.84 12.70
N SER A 48 -7.60 -5.19 13.83
CA SER A 48 -7.13 -6.54 14.11
C SER A 48 -8.27 -7.56 13.96
N GLY A 49 -8.08 -8.56 13.10
CA GLY A 49 -9.08 -9.61 12.83
C GLY A 49 -10.03 -9.32 11.67
N THR A 50 -9.94 -8.14 11.02
CA THR A 50 -10.68 -7.90 9.78
C THR A 50 -9.96 -8.57 8.62
N GLY A 51 -10.63 -9.53 7.98
CA GLY A 51 -10.07 -10.18 6.79
C GLY A 51 -9.95 -9.20 5.64
N PHE A 52 -8.75 -9.14 5.04
CA PHE A 52 -8.55 -8.54 3.73
C PHE A 52 -8.64 -9.68 2.70
N ALA A 53 -9.65 -9.63 1.83
CA ALA A 53 -9.92 -10.73 0.92
C ALA A 53 -8.98 -10.71 -0.30
N ASP A 54 -8.70 -11.88 -0.88
CA ASP A 54 -7.93 -11.98 -2.14
C ASP A 54 -8.55 -11.15 -3.27
N THR A 55 -9.88 -10.98 -3.26
CA THR A 55 -10.59 -10.11 -4.22
C THR A 55 -10.26 -8.63 -4.01
N ASP A 56 -10.11 -8.19 -2.76
CA ASP A 56 -9.70 -6.81 -2.45
C ASP A 56 -8.24 -6.59 -2.89
N HIS A 57 -7.38 -7.58 -2.67
CA HIS A 57 -5.98 -7.55 -3.11
C HIS A 57 -5.85 -7.47 -4.63
N ALA A 58 -6.51 -8.37 -5.36
CA ALA A 58 -6.55 -8.36 -6.81
C ALA A 58 -7.09 -7.02 -7.34
N TRP A 59 -8.12 -6.48 -6.69
CA TRP A 59 -8.66 -5.18 -7.07
C TRP A 59 -7.66 -4.04 -6.92
N VAL A 60 -6.91 -3.99 -5.81
CA VAL A 60 -5.84 -2.99 -5.59
C VAL A 60 -4.75 -3.15 -6.65
N ARG A 61 -4.35 -4.39 -6.96
CA ARG A 61 -3.36 -4.69 -8.00
C ARG A 61 -3.79 -4.18 -9.38
N GLU A 62 -5.05 -4.36 -9.74
CA GLU A 62 -5.57 -3.96 -11.05
C GLU A 62 -5.86 -2.45 -11.17
N HIS A 63 -6.35 -1.82 -10.09
CA HIS A 63 -6.94 -0.47 -10.16
C HIS A 63 -6.17 0.62 -9.40
N ALA A 64 -5.22 0.24 -8.53
CA ALA A 64 -4.49 1.17 -7.68
C ALA A 64 -2.96 1.06 -7.79
N ALA A 65 -2.42 0.05 -8.48
CA ALA A 65 -0.98 -0.16 -8.66
C ALA A 65 -0.24 0.87 -9.55
N GLY A 66 -0.90 1.98 -9.91
CA GLY A 66 -0.26 3.08 -10.65
C GLY A 66 0.73 3.90 -9.82
N SER A 67 0.60 3.91 -8.48
CA SER A 67 1.55 4.55 -7.57
C SER A 67 1.42 4.02 -6.14
N LEU A 68 2.48 4.15 -5.34
CA LEU A 68 2.46 3.75 -3.92
C LEU A 68 1.36 4.49 -3.13
N ALA A 69 1.21 5.80 -3.37
CA ALA A 69 0.17 6.59 -2.71
C ALA A 69 -1.25 6.14 -3.07
N GLU A 70 -1.48 5.63 -4.29
CA GLU A 70 -2.79 5.07 -4.67
C GLU A 70 -3.03 3.71 -4.01
N ILE A 71 -2.00 2.87 -3.87
CA ILE A 71 -2.06 1.60 -3.13
C ILE A 71 -2.41 1.86 -1.66
N GLU A 72 -1.69 2.77 -1.00
CA GLU A 72 -1.94 3.19 0.38
C GLU A 72 -3.38 3.71 0.56
N LYS A 73 -3.81 4.66 -0.28
CA LYS A 73 -5.16 5.20 -0.24
C LYS A 73 -6.24 4.14 -0.48
N ALA A 74 -5.97 3.14 -1.32
CA ALA A 74 -6.92 2.06 -1.60
C ALA A 74 -7.01 1.09 -0.43
N THR A 75 -5.87 0.62 0.08
CA THR A 75 -5.78 -0.32 1.21
C THR A 75 -6.40 0.27 2.47
N LEU A 76 -6.07 1.52 2.84
CA LEU A 76 -6.71 2.23 3.98
C LEU A 76 -8.23 2.27 3.86
N ARG A 77 -8.76 2.61 2.67
CA ARG A 77 -10.21 2.69 2.46
C ARG A 77 -10.88 1.33 2.52
N LEU A 78 -10.26 0.31 1.94
CA LEU A 78 -10.79 -1.05 1.95
C LEU A 78 -10.78 -1.62 3.36
N VAL A 79 -9.66 -1.51 4.09
CA VAL A 79 -9.56 -1.95 5.48
C VAL A 79 -10.57 -1.20 6.36
N ALA A 80 -10.68 0.12 6.24
CA ALA A 80 -11.69 0.89 6.98
C ALA A 80 -13.12 0.41 6.70
N LEU A 81 -13.44 0.07 5.45
CA LEU A 81 -14.74 -0.47 5.06
C LEU A 81 -14.98 -1.87 5.61
N ARG A 82 -13.96 -2.74 5.61
CA ARG A 82 -14.06 -4.11 6.17
C ARG A 82 -14.16 -4.09 7.69
N ALA A 83 -13.52 -3.13 8.34
CA ALA A 83 -13.54 -2.95 9.78
C ALA A 83 -14.77 -2.23 10.32
N SER A 84 -15.63 -1.71 9.44
CA SER A 84 -16.79 -0.91 9.82
C SER A 84 -18.09 -1.55 9.35
N SER A 85 -19.16 -1.36 10.13
CA SER A 85 -20.51 -1.82 9.75
C SER A 85 -21.17 -0.94 8.66
N ASN A 86 -20.70 0.30 8.49
CA ASN A 86 -21.22 1.23 7.49
C ASN A 86 -20.17 2.26 7.03
N THR A 87 -20.46 2.94 5.93
CA THR A 87 -19.56 3.91 5.29
C THR A 87 -19.35 5.18 6.13
N THR A 88 -20.29 5.55 7.01
CA THR A 88 -20.14 6.70 7.90
C THR A 88 -19.04 6.45 8.93
N ILE A 89 -19.07 5.28 9.58
CA ILE A 89 -18.04 4.88 10.56
C ILE A 89 -16.68 4.72 9.87
N ALA A 90 -16.65 4.09 8.69
CA ALA A 90 -15.42 3.94 7.91
C ALA A 90 -14.80 5.30 7.56
N ALA A 91 -15.61 6.26 7.11
CA ALA A 91 -15.14 7.60 6.78
C ALA A 91 -14.66 8.38 8.02
N ALA A 92 -15.34 8.22 9.16
CA ALA A 92 -14.92 8.82 10.43
C ALA A 92 -13.55 8.29 10.88
N ARG A 93 -13.30 6.98 10.76
CA ARG A 93 -11.99 6.36 11.05
C ARG A 93 -10.86 6.91 10.17
N LEU A 94 -11.17 7.22 8.92
CA LEU A 94 -10.23 7.82 7.96
C LEU A 94 -10.11 9.35 8.09
N GLY A 95 -10.83 9.99 9.01
CA GLY A 95 -10.85 11.45 9.14
C GLY A 95 -11.39 12.17 7.91
N MET A 96 -12.23 11.54 7.09
CA MET A 96 -12.74 12.09 5.83
C MET A 96 -14.26 12.19 5.80
N ALA A 97 -14.79 13.05 4.92
CA ALA A 97 -16.24 13.14 4.70
C ALA A 97 -16.80 11.84 4.09
N GLN A 98 -17.92 11.35 4.62
CA GLN A 98 -18.62 10.16 4.10
C GLN A 98 -18.89 10.22 2.60
N VAL A 99 -19.33 11.38 2.10
CA VAL A 99 -19.62 11.59 0.67
C VAL A 99 -18.37 11.38 -0.21
N SER A 100 -17.17 11.68 0.30
CA SER A 100 -15.92 11.46 -0.43
C SER A 100 -15.61 9.97 -0.55
N LEU A 101 -15.90 9.19 0.49
CA LEU A 101 -15.71 7.74 0.49
C LEU A 101 -16.75 7.06 -0.42
N VAL A 102 -18.02 7.48 -0.36
CA VAL A 102 -19.08 7.00 -1.27
C VAL A 102 -18.77 7.32 -2.72
N ARG A 103 -18.29 8.54 -3.03
CA ARG A 103 -17.90 8.90 -4.39
C ARG A 103 -16.69 8.11 -4.89
N TRP A 104 -15.76 7.77 -3.99
CA TRP A 104 -14.66 6.88 -4.33
C TRP A 104 -15.18 5.48 -4.66
N LEU A 105 -16.06 4.91 -3.83
CA LEU A 105 -16.73 3.64 -4.08
C LEU A 105 -17.50 3.63 -5.41
N GLY A 106 -18.31 4.66 -5.68
CA GLY A 106 -19.12 4.73 -6.91
C GLY A 106 -18.29 4.85 -8.19
N ARG A 107 -17.06 5.41 -8.12
CA ARG A 107 -16.16 5.51 -9.28
C ARG A 107 -15.30 4.27 -9.49
N ARG A 108 -14.93 3.60 -8.41
CA ARG A 108 -13.89 2.58 -8.42
C ARG A 108 -14.43 1.17 -8.16
N CYS A 109 -15.67 1.05 -7.72
CA CYS A 109 -16.38 -0.19 -7.39
C CYS A 109 -15.44 -1.32 -6.94
N PRO A 110 -14.67 -1.12 -5.85
CA PRO A 110 -14.01 -2.26 -5.23
C PRO A 110 -15.09 -3.28 -4.90
N SER A 111 -14.80 -4.56 -5.07
CA SER A 111 -15.74 -5.67 -4.86
C SER A 111 -16.16 -5.78 -3.39
N ALA A 112 -16.91 -4.79 -2.92
CA ALA A 112 -17.37 -4.61 -1.57
C ALA A 112 -18.81 -5.12 -1.48
N ARG A 113 -19.00 -6.40 -1.87
CA ARG A 113 -19.96 -7.36 -1.29
C ARG A 113 -19.97 -8.69 -2.09
N VAL A 114 -19.27 -9.68 -1.56
CA VAL A 114 -19.56 -11.12 -1.70
C VAL A 114 -19.25 -11.68 -0.31
N ALA A 115 -20.14 -12.30 0.46
CA ALA A 115 -21.54 -12.72 0.32
C ALA A 115 -22.12 -12.95 1.75
N PRO A 116 -23.18 -13.76 1.90
CA PRO A 116 -24.62 -13.41 1.97
C PRO A 116 -25.04 -12.57 3.19
#